data_AF-A0A349QZ84-F1
#
_entry.id   AF-A0A349QZ84-F1
#
_cell.length_a   1.000
_cell.length_b   1.000
_cell.length_c   1.000
_cell.angle_alpha   90.00
_cell.angle_beta   90.00
_cell.angle_gamma   90.00
#
_symmetry.space_group_name_H-M   'P 1'
#
loop_
_entity.id
_entity.type
_entity.pdbx_description
1 polymer ?
#
loop_
_entity_poly.entity_id
_entity_poly.type
_entity_poly.pdbx_seq_one_letter_code
_entity_poly.pdbx_strand_id
1 'polypeptide(L)'
;GDLALVGRPLKGHIMAARPGHAANVAFAKKIKEQIKKDKTRKKIKVYDPNMPALYDTVEIMKILPHRQPMLMVDKILELTETHVVGLKNVTMNEDLFMGHFPGAPLFPGVLQVEAMAQTGGILVLKTVPDPENWLTLFLKIENALFKAQVTPGDSVIFRCDLMEPIRRGIAKMKGVAMVGEKIVCEAELMAQIVRVNNN
;
A
#
# COMPACT_ATOMS: atom_id res chain seq x y z
N GLY A 1 -31.69 -12.89 -12.20
CA GLY A 1 -31.83 -11.82 -13.21
C GLY A 1 -30.58 -10.96 -13.27
N ASP A 2 -30.60 -9.87 -14.04
CA ASP A 2 -29.41 -9.05 -14.37
C ASP A 2 -28.64 -8.50 -13.17
N LEU A 3 -29.30 -8.35 -12.02
CA LEU A 3 -28.65 -7.95 -10.76
C LEU A 3 -27.63 -8.96 -10.22
N ALA A 4 -27.63 -10.20 -10.71
CA ALA A 4 -26.57 -11.17 -10.40
C ALA A 4 -25.17 -10.65 -10.82
N LEU A 5 -25.11 -9.74 -11.81
CA LEU A 5 -23.87 -9.10 -12.26
C LEU A 5 -23.16 -8.28 -11.17
N VAL A 6 -23.87 -7.89 -10.11
CA VAL A 6 -23.30 -7.22 -8.93
C VAL A 6 -22.27 -8.11 -8.21
N GLY A 7 -22.41 -9.43 -8.32
CA GLY A 7 -21.44 -10.41 -7.83
C GLY A 7 -21.40 -10.58 -6.30
N ARG A 8 -22.44 -10.12 -5.58
CA ARG A 8 -22.64 -10.37 -4.15
C ARG A 8 -24.12 -10.26 -3.77
N PRO A 9 -24.55 -10.87 -2.66
CA PRO A 9 -25.89 -10.63 -2.11
C PRO A 9 -26.08 -9.15 -1.75
N LEU A 10 -27.23 -8.59 -2.12
CA LEU A 10 -27.65 -7.24 -1.73
C LEU A 10 -28.71 -7.34 -0.64
N LYS A 11 -28.56 -6.56 0.41
CA LYS A 11 -29.58 -6.40 1.46
C LYS A 11 -30.20 -5.02 1.32
N GLY A 12 -31.39 -4.94 0.74
CA GLY A 12 -32.12 -3.68 0.51
C GLY A 12 -33.32 -3.87 -0.41
N HIS A 13 -34.12 -2.81 -0.56
CA HIS A 13 -35.27 -2.79 -1.47
C HIS A 13 -34.88 -2.13 -2.80
N ILE A 14 -35.22 -2.76 -3.91
CA ILE A 14 -35.02 -2.24 -5.26
C ILE A 14 -36.40 -2.05 -5.88
N MET A 15 -36.74 -0.81 -6.20
CA MET A 15 -37.98 -0.47 -6.90
C MET A 15 -37.71 -0.37 -8.41
N ALA A 16 -38.57 -1.01 -9.19
CA ALA A 16 -38.43 -1.13 -10.63
C ALA A 16 -39.79 -0.91 -11.29
N ALA A 17 -39.92 0.12 -12.12
CA ALA A 17 -41.15 0.40 -12.87
C ALA A 17 -40.97 -0.03 -14.33
N ARG A 18 -41.29 -1.31 -14.63
CA ARG A 18 -41.18 -1.91 -15.98
C ARG A 18 -39.79 -1.73 -16.63
N PRO A 19 -38.67 -2.07 -15.96
CA PRO A 19 -37.34 -1.84 -16.53
C PRO A 19 -37.00 -2.91 -17.59
N GLY A 20 -36.31 -2.49 -18.65
CA GLY A 20 -35.73 -3.40 -19.63
C GLY A 20 -34.38 -3.97 -19.20
N HIS A 21 -33.94 -5.02 -19.91
CA HIS A 21 -32.66 -5.70 -19.66
C HIS A 21 -31.46 -4.73 -19.60
N ALA A 22 -31.34 -3.83 -20.59
CA ALA A 22 -30.25 -2.85 -20.65
C ALA A 22 -30.19 -1.94 -19.41
N ALA A 23 -31.35 -1.49 -18.91
CA ALA A 23 -31.45 -0.64 -17.74
C ALA A 23 -31.01 -1.38 -16.46
N ASN A 24 -31.44 -2.64 -16.31
CA ASN A 24 -31.06 -3.48 -15.17
C ASN A 24 -29.56 -3.79 -15.16
N VAL A 25 -28.96 -4.08 -16.32
CA VAL A 25 -27.51 -4.29 -16.46
C VAL A 25 -26.72 -3.02 -16.10
N ALA A 26 -27.15 -1.87 -16.61
CA ALA A 26 -26.49 -0.59 -16.30
C ALA A 26 -26.57 -0.27 -14.80
N PHE A 27 -27.73 -0.50 -14.17
CA PHE A 27 -27.91 -0.34 -12.74
C PHE A 27 -27.00 -1.29 -11.93
N ALA A 28 -26.94 -2.58 -12.30
CA ALA A 28 -26.06 -3.55 -11.66
C ALA A 28 -24.58 -3.15 -11.75
N LYS A 29 -24.12 -2.62 -12.90
CA LYS A 29 -22.76 -2.08 -13.07
C LYS A 29 -22.49 -0.91 -12.12
N LYS A 30 -23.40 0.07 -12.02
CA LYS A 30 -23.27 1.20 -11.09
C LYS A 30 -23.19 0.75 -9.63
N ILE A 31 -24.01 -0.22 -9.22
CA ILE A 31 -23.92 -0.80 -7.87
C ILE A 31 -22.54 -1.45 -7.68
N LYS A 32 -22.09 -2.28 -8.62
CA LYS A 32 -20.78 -2.94 -8.54
C LYS A 32 -19.63 -1.93 -8.41
N GLU A 33 -19.67 -0.84 -9.16
CA GLU A 33 -18.71 0.27 -9.09
C GLU A 33 -18.77 0.99 -7.74
N GLN A 34 -19.96 1.34 -7.25
CA GLN A 34 -20.11 2.02 -5.97
C GLN A 34 -19.56 1.16 -4.83
N ILE A 35 -19.89 -0.13 -4.81
CA ILE A 35 -19.38 -0.97 -3.74
C ILE A 35 -17.88 -1.26 -3.89
N LYS A 36 -17.31 -1.17 -5.10
CA LYS A 36 -15.84 -1.16 -5.27
C LYS A 36 -15.26 0.12 -4.65
N LYS A 37 -15.84 1.29 -4.91
CA LYS A 37 -15.43 2.57 -4.31
C LYS A 37 -15.51 2.55 -2.79
N ASP A 38 -16.61 2.04 -2.21
CA ASP A 38 -16.78 1.98 -0.75
C ASP A 38 -15.80 1.02 -0.09
N LYS A 39 -15.50 -0.13 -0.72
CA LYS A 39 -14.44 -1.04 -0.26
C LYS A 39 -13.09 -0.35 -0.28
N THR A 40 -12.77 0.39 -1.33
CA THR A 40 -11.54 1.19 -1.40
C THR A 40 -11.53 2.23 -0.29
N ARG A 41 -12.61 3.01 -0.12
CA ARG A 41 -12.72 4.04 0.94
C ARG A 41 -12.55 3.48 2.34
N LYS A 42 -13.08 2.29 2.65
CA LYS A 42 -12.83 1.61 3.94
C LYS A 42 -11.37 1.18 4.14
N LYS A 43 -10.61 1.00 3.05
CA LYS A 43 -9.15 0.75 3.13
C LYS A 43 -8.34 2.02 3.32
N ILE A 44 -8.87 3.17 2.88
CA ILE A 44 -8.30 4.51 3.07
C ILE A 44 -8.48 4.89 4.54
N LYS A 45 -7.47 4.64 5.36
CA LYS A 45 -7.34 5.36 6.63
C LYS A 45 -6.60 6.65 6.35
N VAL A 46 -7.28 7.78 6.54
CA VAL A 46 -6.64 9.09 6.51
C VAL A 46 -5.74 9.17 7.73
N TYR A 47 -4.47 9.52 7.53
CA TYR A 47 -3.51 9.67 8.62
C TYR A 47 -3.95 10.77 9.56
N ASP A 48 -4.16 10.42 10.83
CA ASP A 48 -4.32 11.38 11.91
C ASP A 48 -2.93 11.69 12.49
N PRO A 49 -2.41 12.92 12.31
CA PRO A 49 -1.09 13.28 12.84
C PRO A 49 -1.03 13.28 14.37
N ASN A 50 -2.17 13.25 15.07
CA ASN A 50 -2.23 13.20 16.52
C ASN A 50 -2.15 11.77 17.08
N MET A 51 -2.30 10.76 16.22
CA MET A 51 -2.14 9.38 16.66
C MET A 51 -0.66 9.06 16.87
N PRO A 52 -0.30 8.41 17.99
CA PRO A 52 1.05 7.90 18.19
C PRO A 52 1.36 6.83 17.14
N ALA A 53 2.62 6.77 16.70
CA ALA A 53 3.09 5.69 15.84
C ALA A 53 3.08 4.37 16.64
N LEU A 54 2.75 3.26 15.98
CA LEU A 54 2.95 1.93 16.54
C LEU A 54 4.44 1.60 16.62
N TYR A 55 5.19 1.90 15.55
CA TYR A 55 6.65 1.89 15.55
C TYR A 55 7.18 3.21 15.00
N ASP A 56 8.14 3.79 15.71
CA ASP A 56 8.94 4.89 15.21
C ASP A 56 10.12 4.41 14.33
N THR A 57 10.89 5.35 13.79
CA THR A 57 12.03 5.04 12.92
C THR A 57 13.12 4.21 13.61
N VAL A 58 13.33 4.41 14.92
CA VAL A 58 14.34 3.67 15.69
C VAL A 58 13.92 2.21 15.83
N GLU A 59 12.64 1.95 16.08
CA GLU A 59 12.07 0.61 16.12
C GLU A 59 12.06 -0.04 14.73
N ILE A 60 11.72 0.71 13.68
CA ILE A 60 11.75 0.23 12.30
C ILE A 60 13.17 -0.22 11.91
N MET A 61 14.21 0.52 12.29
CA MET A 61 15.61 0.16 12.01
C MET A 61 16.08 -1.12 12.71
N LYS A 62 15.40 -1.56 13.77
CA LYS A 62 15.66 -2.87 14.40
C LYS A 62 15.04 -4.03 13.61
N ILE A 63 14.06 -3.76 12.75
CA ILE A 63 13.36 -4.77 11.95
C ILE A 63 13.93 -4.79 10.53
N LEU A 64 14.04 -3.62 9.90
CA LEU A 64 14.54 -3.48 8.54
C LEU A 64 16.06 -3.31 8.53
N PRO A 65 16.78 -3.97 7.60
CA PRO A 65 18.21 -3.77 7.41
C PRO A 65 18.53 -2.43 6.72
N HIS A 66 17.55 -1.79 6.07
CA HIS A 66 17.72 -0.54 5.32
C HIS A 66 18.21 0.61 6.22
N ARG A 67 19.10 1.44 5.68
CA ARG A 67 19.62 2.66 6.33
C ARG A 67 19.61 3.81 5.33
N GLN A 68 19.81 5.03 5.81
CA GLN A 68 19.98 6.20 4.95
C GLN A 68 21.07 5.94 3.89
N PRO A 69 20.86 6.33 2.62
CA PRO A 69 19.71 7.10 2.09
C PRO A 69 18.54 6.24 1.57
N MET A 70 18.49 4.93 1.90
CA MET A 70 17.52 3.97 1.35
C MET A 70 16.48 3.46 2.37
N LEU A 71 16.42 4.02 3.58
CA LEU A 71 15.31 3.75 4.50
C LEU A 71 14.16 4.71 4.18
N MET A 72 13.06 4.16 3.64
CA MET A 72 11.95 4.93 3.05
C MET A 72 10.65 4.82 3.86
N VAL A 73 10.72 4.46 5.14
CA VAL A 73 9.56 4.37 6.03
C VAL A 73 9.92 5.02 7.37
N ASP A 74 9.16 6.05 7.75
CA ASP A 74 9.43 6.83 8.95
C ASP A 74 8.65 6.31 10.17
N LYS A 75 7.43 5.81 9.93
CA LYS A 75 6.52 5.30 10.96
C LYS A 75 5.74 4.09 10.46
N ILE A 76 5.42 3.20 11.39
CA ILE A 76 4.34 2.23 11.23
C ILE A 76 3.16 2.70 12.05
N LEU A 77 2.01 2.81 11.40
CA LEU A 77 0.77 3.27 12.01
C LEU A 77 -0.08 2.09 12.45
N GLU A 78 -0.07 1.01 11.66
CA GLU A 78 -0.83 -0.20 11.94
C GLU A 78 -0.06 -1.43 11.49
N LEU A 79 -0.16 -2.48 12.29
CA LEU A 79 0.36 -3.79 11.93
C LEU A 79 -0.58 -4.85 12.46
N THR A 80 -1.02 -5.74 11.58
CA THR A 80 -1.80 -6.92 11.89
C THR A 80 -1.15 -8.14 11.24
N GLU A 81 -1.77 -9.32 11.42
CA GLU A 81 -1.33 -10.54 10.73
C GLU A 81 -1.51 -10.48 9.21
N THR A 82 -2.39 -9.62 8.70
CA THR A 82 -2.78 -9.62 7.27
C THR A 82 -2.53 -8.30 6.55
N HIS A 83 -2.26 -7.22 7.27
CA HIS A 83 -1.93 -5.94 6.66
C HIS A 83 -1.01 -5.09 7.54
N VAL A 84 -0.33 -4.15 6.90
CA VAL A 84 0.54 -3.15 7.53
C VAL A 84 0.31 -1.79 6.87
N VAL A 85 0.38 -0.73 7.68
CA VAL A 85 0.28 0.66 7.24
C VAL A 85 1.51 1.42 7.69
N GLY A 86 2.29 1.91 6.73
CA GLY A 86 3.47 2.73 6.94
C GLY A 86 3.28 4.15 6.43
N LEU A 87 4.16 5.04 6.86
CA LEU A 87 4.19 6.45 6.45
C LEU A 87 5.61 6.85 6.05
N LYS A 88 5.72 7.61 4.96
CA LYS A 88 6.91 8.39 4.63
C LYS A 88 6.56 9.87 4.47
N ASN A 89 7.28 10.72 5.16
CA ASN A 89 7.32 12.14 4.87
C ASN A 89 8.29 12.39 3.73
N VAL A 90 7.87 13.26 2.81
CA VAL A 90 8.65 13.68 1.66
C VAL A 90 9.08 15.11 1.91
N THR A 91 10.39 15.37 1.93
CA THR A 91 10.93 16.71 2.21
C THR A 91 11.91 17.13 1.13
N MET A 92 12.01 18.44 0.87
CA MET A 92 12.95 18.98 -0.11
C MET A 92 14.41 18.70 0.30
N ASN A 93 14.64 18.44 1.59
CA ASN A 93 15.95 18.11 2.15
C ASN A 93 16.35 16.63 1.96
N GLU A 94 15.94 15.99 0.86
CA GLU A 94 16.37 14.65 0.46
C GLU A 94 17.22 14.76 -0.82
N ASP A 95 18.38 14.10 -0.85
CA ASP A 95 19.38 14.22 -1.93
C ASP A 95 18.82 13.94 -3.32
N LEU A 96 17.82 13.04 -3.40
CA LEU A 96 17.15 12.67 -4.65
C LEU A 96 16.54 13.89 -5.39
N PHE A 97 16.13 14.94 -4.66
CA PHE A 97 15.50 16.11 -5.25
C PHE A 97 16.48 17.06 -5.94
N MET A 98 17.80 16.91 -5.69
CA MET A 98 18.82 17.58 -6.49
C MET A 98 18.75 17.13 -7.95
N GLY A 99 18.38 15.87 -8.20
CA GLY A 99 18.36 15.27 -9.53
C GLY A 99 16.96 15.04 -10.13
N HIS A 100 15.90 15.05 -9.32
CA HIS A 100 14.57 14.62 -9.78
C HIS A 100 13.44 15.58 -9.35
N PHE A 101 13.28 16.74 -9.99
CA PHE A 101 14.15 17.35 -11.02
C PHE A 101 14.52 18.78 -10.58
N PRO A 102 15.67 19.33 -11.05
CA PRO A 102 15.99 20.74 -10.82
C PRO A 102 14.82 21.66 -11.26
N GLY A 103 14.31 22.47 -10.33
CA GLY A 103 13.18 23.39 -10.56
C GLY A 103 11.79 22.74 -10.54
N ALA A 104 11.69 21.41 -10.45
CA ALA A 104 10.45 20.65 -10.39
C ALA A 104 10.62 19.37 -9.55
N PRO A 105 10.78 19.50 -8.21
CA PRO A 105 11.04 18.36 -7.33
C PRO A 105 9.83 17.40 -7.33
N LEU A 106 10.10 16.13 -7.62
CA LEU A 106 9.09 15.08 -7.75
C LEU A 106 9.61 13.80 -7.09
N PHE A 107 8.87 13.21 -6.15
CA PHE A 107 9.31 11.98 -5.51
C PHE A 107 9.21 10.81 -6.50
N PRO A 108 10.32 10.13 -6.85
CA PRO A 108 10.34 9.10 -7.88
C PRO A 108 9.32 8.00 -7.61
N GLY A 109 8.54 7.62 -8.63
CA GLY A 109 7.55 6.55 -8.52
C GLY A 109 8.17 5.23 -8.05
N VAL A 110 9.37 4.91 -8.53
CA VAL A 110 10.12 3.71 -8.10
C VAL A 110 10.43 3.70 -6.61
N LEU A 111 10.67 4.86 -5.99
CA LEU A 111 10.89 4.96 -4.54
C LEU A 111 9.59 4.85 -3.74
N GLN A 112 8.44 5.17 -4.33
CA GLN A 112 7.14 4.84 -3.73
C GLN A 112 6.91 3.32 -3.70
N VAL A 113 7.32 2.60 -4.75
CA VAL A 113 7.25 1.12 -4.79
C VAL A 113 8.23 0.51 -3.78
N GLU A 114 9.43 1.06 -3.64
CA GLU A 114 10.41 0.66 -2.64
C GLU A 114 9.88 0.87 -1.22
N ALA A 115 9.36 2.05 -0.89
CA ALA A 115 8.75 2.35 0.41
C ALA A 115 7.57 1.40 0.74
N MET A 116 6.76 1.07 -0.26
CA MET A 116 5.66 0.11 -0.15
C MET A 116 6.18 -1.30 0.16
N ALA A 117 7.27 -1.72 -0.46
CA ALA A 117 7.92 -2.99 -0.15
C ALA A 117 8.54 -3.02 1.24
N GLN A 118 9.25 -1.97 1.65
CA GLN A 118 9.81 -1.89 3.00
C GLN A 118 8.70 -1.96 4.07
N THR A 119 7.61 -1.24 3.83
CA THR A 119 6.41 -1.31 4.67
C THR A 119 5.87 -2.74 4.73
N GLY A 120 5.72 -3.40 3.58
CA GLY A 120 5.29 -4.81 3.51
C GLY A 120 6.26 -5.79 4.17
N GLY A 121 7.57 -5.56 4.02
CA GLY A 121 8.65 -6.38 4.56
C GLY A 121 8.61 -6.46 6.08
N ILE A 122 8.19 -5.39 6.77
CA ILE A 122 8.01 -5.39 8.23
C ILE A 122 7.01 -6.48 8.67
N LEU A 123 5.93 -6.68 7.91
CA LEU A 123 4.94 -7.71 8.20
C LEU A 123 5.54 -9.13 8.07
N VAL A 124 6.38 -9.35 7.06
CA VAL A 124 7.02 -10.65 6.82
C VAL A 124 8.14 -10.92 7.83
N LEU A 125 8.99 -9.93 8.10
CA LEU A 125 10.13 -10.05 9.01
C LEU A 125 9.71 -10.27 10.47
N LYS A 126 8.52 -9.80 10.87
CA LYS A 126 7.95 -10.14 12.18
C LYS A 126 7.63 -11.62 12.37
N THR A 127 7.62 -12.42 11.31
CA THR A 127 7.36 -13.87 11.38
C THR A 127 8.60 -14.71 11.69
N VAL A 128 9.79 -14.08 11.76
CA VAL A 128 11.06 -14.75 12.03
C VAL A 128 11.75 -14.16 13.27
N PRO A 129 12.58 -14.94 13.99
CA PRO A 129 13.48 -14.40 15.00
C PRO A 129 14.59 -13.57 14.35
N ASP A 130 15.09 -12.58 15.10
CA ASP A 130 16.21 -11.72 14.74
C ASP A 130 16.07 -11.09 13.34
N PRO A 131 14.98 -10.33 13.08
CA PRO A 131 14.63 -9.82 11.75
C PRO A 131 15.72 -8.98 11.08
N GLU A 132 16.59 -8.34 11.86
CA GLU A 132 17.75 -7.59 11.39
C GLU A 132 18.76 -8.43 10.60
N ASN A 133 18.74 -9.75 10.78
CA ASN A 133 19.62 -10.70 10.08
C ASN A 133 18.96 -11.28 8.80
N TRP A 134 17.87 -10.67 8.34
CA TRP A 134 17.16 -11.10 7.14
C TRP A 134 17.05 -9.96 6.13
N LEU A 135 17.19 -10.30 4.85
CA LEU A 135 16.92 -9.40 3.73
C LEU A 135 15.55 -9.70 3.16
N THR A 136 14.82 -8.66 2.76
CA THR A 136 13.61 -8.79 1.94
C THR A 136 13.99 -8.54 0.50
N LEU A 137 14.07 -9.60 -0.31
CA LEU A 137 14.44 -9.51 -1.72
C LEU A 137 13.19 -9.44 -2.60
N PHE A 138 13.13 -8.42 -3.45
CA PHE A 138 12.09 -8.30 -4.46
C PHE A 138 12.20 -9.42 -5.50
N LEU A 139 11.07 -10.10 -5.75
CA LEU A 139 10.96 -11.12 -6.80
C LEU A 139 10.13 -10.61 -7.99
N LYS A 140 9.07 -9.85 -7.73
CA LYS A 140 8.12 -9.43 -8.77
C LYS A 140 7.40 -8.14 -8.39
N ILE A 141 7.18 -7.29 -9.39
CA ILE A 141 6.27 -6.14 -9.32
C ILE A 141 5.28 -6.28 -10.47
N GLU A 142 3.99 -6.22 -10.17
CA GLU A 142 2.91 -6.29 -11.16
C GLU A 142 1.94 -5.12 -10.98
N ASN A 143 1.28 -4.74 -12.07
CA ASN A 143 0.18 -3.79 -12.05
C ASN A 143 0.52 -2.45 -11.35
N ALA A 144 1.78 -2.02 -11.45
CA ALA A 144 2.22 -0.74 -10.88
C ALA A 144 1.59 0.42 -11.65
N LEU A 145 0.86 1.29 -10.93
CA LEU A 145 0.15 2.44 -11.48
C LEU A 145 0.50 3.69 -10.69
N PHE A 146 1.10 4.68 -11.34
CA PHE A 146 1.38 6.00 -10.78
C PHE A 146 0.28 6.97 -11.20
N LYS A 147 -0.61 7.31 -10.27
CA LYS A 147 -1.86 8.05 -10.55
C LYS A 147 -1.73 9.55 -10.31
N ALA A 148 -0.75 9.95 -9.49
CA ALA A 148 -0.50 11.35 -9.19
C ALA A 148 0.94 11.58 -8.73
N GLN A 149 1.37 12.82 -8.90
CA GLN A 149 2.65 13.29 -8.39
C GLN A 149 2.66 13.33 -6.86
N VAL A 150 3.83 13.07 -6.29
CA VAL A 150 4.16 13.24 -4.88
C VAL A 150 5.30 14.23 -4.82
N THR A 151 5.21 15.24 -3.97
CA THR A 151 6.13 16.37 -3.93
C THR A 151 6.59 16.67 -2.50
N PRO A 152 7.68 17.42 -2.30
CA PRO A 152 8.07 17.89 -0.97
C PRO A 152 6.91 18.52 -0.20
N GLY A 153 6.76 18.13 1.07
CA GLY A 153 5.65 18.51 1.95
C GLY A 153 4.58 17.43 2.11
N ASP A 154 4.53 16.44 1.21
CA ASP A 154 3.56 15.35 1.31
C ASP A 154 3.92 14.33 2.40
N SER A 155 2.90 13.88 3.14
CA SER A 155 2.96 12.65 3.93
C SER A 155 2.28 11.52 3.14
N VAL A 156 3.09 10.56 2.68
CA VAL A 156 2.62 9.42 1.89
C VAL A 156 2.33 8.25 2.81
N ILE A 157 1.09 7.75 2.75
CA ILE A 157 0.64 6.59 3.51
C ILE A 157 0.63 5.36 2.62
N PHE A 158 1.35 4.32 3.02
CA PHE A 158 1.42 3.05 2.32
C PHE A 158 0.62 2.01 3.09
N ARG A 159 -0.44 1.47 2.49
CA ARG A 159 -1.16 0.31 3.01
C ARG A 159 -0.81 -0.90 2.17
N CYS A 160 -0.30 -1.95 2.81
CA CYS A 160 0.02 -3.23 2.17
C CYS A 160 -0.82 -4.34 2.79
N ASP A 161 -1.71 -4.95 2.01
CA ASP A 161 -2.52 -6.10 2.41
C ASP A 161 -1.93 -7.39 1.80
N LEU A 162 -1.80 -8.47 2.59
CA LEU A 162 -1.47 -9.80 2.07
C LEU A 162 -2.55 -10.25 1.07
N MET A 163 -2.13 -10.75 -0.09
CA MET A 163 -3.03 -11.36 -1.08
C MET A 163 -3.27 -12.84 -0.79
N GLU A 164 -2.31 -13.49 -0.14
CA GLU A 164 -2.34 -14.89 0.28
C GLU A 164 -1.47 -15.08 1.53
N PRO A 165 -1.65 -16.16 2.30
CA PRO A 165 -0.79 -16.47 3.44
C PRO A 165 0.67 -16.60 3.02
N ILE A 166 1.59 -16.13 3.87
CA ILE A 166 3.03 -16.23 3.67
C ILE A 166 3.44 -17.71 3.63
N ARG A 167 4.23 -18.10 2.63
CA ARG A 167 4.72 -19.48 2.47
C ARG A 167 6.18 -19.48 2.07
N ARG A 168 7.02 -20.26 2.77
CA ARG A 168 8.46 -20.40 2.48
C ARG A 168 9.20 -19.04 2.44
N GLY A 169 8.80 -18.11 3.31
CA GLY A 169 9.33 -16.75 3.35
C GLY A 169 8.89 -15.84 2.20
N ILE A 170 8.00 -16.30 1.31
CA ILE A 170 7.46 -15.51 0.20
C ILE A 170 6.15 -14.85 0.62
N ALA A 171 6.06 -13.55 0.39
CA ALA A 171 4.85 -12.78 0.56
C ALA A 171 4.43 -12.14 -0.76
N LYS A 172 3.12 -12.22 -1.06
CA LYS A 172 2.48 -11.46 -2.14
C LYS A 172 1.54 -10.44 -1.52
N MET A 173 1.74 -9.17 -1.86
CA MET A 173 1.02 -8.06 -1.25
C MET A 173 0.42 -7.16 -2.30
N LYS A 174 -0.77 -6.66 -2.01
CA LYS A 174 -1.33 -5.53 -2.73
C LYS A 174 -1.08 -4.27 -1.93
N GLY A 175 -0.35 -3.34 -2.52
CA GLY A 175 -0.05 -2.06 -1.88
C GLY A 175 -0.76 -0.88 -2.55
N VAL A 176 -1.10 0.10 -1.72
CA VAL A 176 -1.72 1.37 -2.12
C VAL A 176 -1.00 2.48 -1.37
N ALA A 177 -0.48 3.46 -2.11
CA ALA A 177 0.10 4.69 -1.58
C ALA A 177 -0.87 5.85 -1.75
N MET A 178 -0.97 6.71 -0.74
CA MET A 178 -1.93 7.82 -0.71
C MET A 178 -1.32 9.09 -0.12
N VAL A 179 -1.76 10.24 -0.62
CA VAL A 179 -1.54 11.55 0.00
C VAL A 179 -2.91 12.13 0.32
N GLY A 180 -3.20 12.32 1.61
CA GLY A 180 -4.56 12.59 2.08
C GLY A 180 -5.54 11.50 1.65
N GLU A 181 -6.60 11.87 0.92
CA GLU A 181 -7.58 10.93 0.36
C GLU A 181 -7.24 10.44 -1.06
N LYS A 182 -6.18 10.99 -1.67
CA LYS A 182 -5.84 10.73 -3.07
C LYS A 182 -4.87 9.55 -3.18
N ILE A 183 -5.25 8.55 -3.96
CA ILE A 183 -4.33 7.46 -4.32
C ILE A 183 -3.29 7.98 -5.31
N VAL A 184 -2.01 7.87 -4.95
CA VAL A 184 -0.87 8.32 -5.76
C VAL A 184 -0.16 7.16 -6.46
N CYS A 185 -0.11 5.98 -5.84
CA CYS A 185 0.48 4.77 -6.42
C CYS A 185 -0.29 3.52 -5.99
N GLU A 186 -0.38 2.51 -6.85
CA GLU A 186 -0.84 1.15 -6.51
C GLU A 186 0.10 0.14 -7.17
N ALA A 187 0.37 -0.99 -6.50
CA ALA A 187 1.15 -2.07 -7.08
C ALA A 187 0.84 -3.42 -6.40
N GLU A 188 1.14 -4.51 -7.08
CA GLU A 188 1.20 -5.86 -6.50
C GLU A 188 2.67 -6.28 -6.41
N LEU A 189 3.12 -6.60 -5.21
CA LEU A 189 4.52 -6.85 -4.89
C LEU A 189 4.70 -8.29 -4.43
N MET A 190 5.74 -8.96 -4.90
CA MET A 190 6.19 -10.23 -4.38
C MET A 190 7.62 -10.10 -3.89
N ALA A 191 7.85 -10.51 -2.65
CA ALA A 191 9.17 -10.53 -2.05
C ALA A 191 9.40 -11.82 -1.28
N GLN A 192 10.67 -12.16 -1.09
CA GLN A 192 11.11 -13.30 -0.30
C GLN A 192 12.08 -12.84 0.78
N ILE A 193 11.89 -13.31 2.02
CA ILE A 193 12.89 -13.14 3.07
C ILE A 193 14.00 -14.18 2.93
N VAL A 194 15.25 -13.72 3.00
CA VAL A 194 16.45 -14.55 2.93
C VAL A 194 17.35 -14.22 4.11
N ARG A 195 17.79 -15.24 4.84
CA ARG A 195 18.68 -15.05 5.98
C ARG A 195 20.08 -14.66 5.47
N VAL A 196 20.66 -13.64 6.08
CA VAL A 196 22.07 -13.29 5.85
C VAL A 196 22.92 -14.30 6.59
N ASN A 197 23.68 -15.10 5.85
CA ASN A 197 24.73 -15.91 6.45
C ASN A 197 25.96 -15.02 6.58
N ASN A 198 26.38 -14.74 7.81
CA ASN A 198 27.70 -14.14 8.04
C ASN A 198 28.74 -15.21 7.67
N ASN A 199 29.40 -15.04 6.52
CA ASN A 199 30.64 -15.76 6.21
C ASN A 199 31.78 -15.19 7.03
#